data_AF-A0A1A9NCV7-F1
#
_entry.id   AF-A0A1A9NCV7-F1
#
_cell.length_a   1.000
_cell.length_b   1.000
_cell.length_c   1.000
_cell.angle_alpha   90.00
_cell.angle_beta   90.00
_cell.angle_gamma   90.00
#
_symmetry.space_group_name_H-M   'P 1'
#
loop_
_entity.id
_entity.type
_entity.pdbx_description
1 polymer ?
#
loop_
_entity_poly.entity_id
_entity_poly.type
_entity_poly.pdbx_seq_one_letter_code
_entity_poly.pdbx_strand_id
1 'polypeptide(L)'
;MTRENATEEFMRIRATISAAALLLGVGLAIKFLVAAEYVGAAAILLCGILVGAAVMLGFIDSLRSPWWDAGAALCTGLSIVAVFFETPGADIERQKVQLEIWHQTMNIEFGLFGQFKGSPAFNTAARSAFRTCALQGTDDMMATTVAAEKAIQLGPTSSLVDASVQSVSTDKSSPDCLSLFKVMYRENPSPFSTIVSEHGQWLRQHEVIE
;
A
#
# COMPACT_ATOMS: atom_id res chain seq x y z
N MET A 1 -43.38 28.16 1.65
CA MET A 1 -42.52 27.05 2.09
C MET A 1 -42.23 27.26 3.56
N THR A 2 -42.80 26.42 4.43
CA THR A 2 -42.73 26.54 5.89
C THR A 2 -41.35 26.09 6.39
N ARG A 3 -40.85 26.74 7.46
CA ARG A 3 -39.52 26.49 8.05
C ARG A 3 -39.29 25.01 8.42
N GLU A 4 -40.38 24.29 8.69
CA GLU A 4 -40.44 22.87 9.05
C GLU A 4 -40.07 21.93 7.88
N ASN A 5 -40.53 22.25 6.66
CA ASN A 5 -40.19 21.46 5.47
C ASN A 5 -38.69 21.58 5.12
N ALA A 6 -38.09 22.75 5.36
CA ALA A 6 -36.67 22.97 5.11
C ALA A 6 -35.76 22.19 6.08
N THR A 7 -36.17 22.02 7.34
CA THR A 7 -35.43 21.22 8.32
C THR A 7 -35.48 19.72 8.01
N GLU A 8 -36.61 19.23 7.51
CA GLU A 8 -36.77 17.81 7.18
C GLU A 8 -35.94 17.42 5.94
N GLU A 9 -35.96 18.23 4.89
CA GLU A 9 -35.12 18.01 3.70
C GLU A 9 -33.63 18.03 4.04
N PHE A 10 -33.21 18.97 4.90
CA PHE A 10 -31.82 19.08 5.32
C PHE A 10 -31.33 17.86 6.11
N MET A 11 -32.17 17.33 7.02
CA MET A 11 -31.87 16.10 7.76
C MET A 11 -31.76 14.87 6.84
N ARG A 12 -32.64 14.76 5.84
CA ARG A 12 -32.58 13.67 4.86
C ARG A 12 -31.30 13.70 4.04
N ILE A 13 -30.87 14.88 3.59
CA ILE A 13 -29.61 15.05 2.84
C ILE A 13 -28.40 14.67 3.70
N ARG A 14 -28.36 15.08 4.98
CA ARG A 14 -27.28 14.67 5.89
C ARG A 14 -27.24 13.16 6.10
N ALA A 15 -28.40 12.52 6.21
CA ALA A 15 -28.50 11.07 6.37
C ALA A 15 -27.98 10.30 5.16
N THR A 16 -28.32 10.74 3.95
CA THR A 16 -27.83 10.07 2.73
C THR A 16 -26.32 10.23 2.58
N ILE A 17 -25.77 11.43 2.83
CA ILE A 17 -24.31 11.67 2.76
C ILE A 17 -23.58 10.88 3.85
N SER A 18 -24.09 10.86 5.08
CA SER A 18 -23.51 10.08 6.18
C SER A 18 -23.52 8.59 5.88
N ALA A 19 -24.64 8.06 5.36
CA ALA A 19 -24.73 6.66 5.00
C ALA A 19 -23.76 6.30 3.86
N ALA A 20 -23.63 7.16 2.85
CA ALA A 20 -22.67 6.98 1.77
C ALA A 20 -21.22 6.96 2.28
N ALA A 21 -20.85 7.88 3.18
CA ALA A 21 -19.52 7.93 3.77
C ALA A 21 -19.21 6.67 4.59
N LEU A 22 -20.19 6.16 5.36
CA LEU A 22 -20.05 4.94 6.16
C LEU A 22 -19.89 3.71 5.27
N LEU A 23 -20.70 3.59 4.22
CA LEU A 23 -20.59 2.51 3.24
C LEU A 23 -19.25 2.52 2.51
N LEU A 24 -18.74 3.69 2.16
CA LEU A 24 -17.40 3.84 1.58
C LEU A 24 -16.32 3.38 2.57
N GLY A 25 -16.39 3.81 3.83
CA GLY A 25 -15.46 3.39 4.88
C GLY A 25 -15.45 1.87 5.08
N VAL A 26 -16.64 1.24 5.12
CA VAL A 26 -16.77 -0.23 5.23
C VAL A 26 -16.23 -0.93 4.00
N GLY A 27 -16.56 -0.45 2.79
CA GLY A 27 -16.08 -1.03 1.54
C GLY A 27 -14.55 -1.00 1.43
N LEU A 28 -13.94 0.11 1.82
CA LEU A 28 -12.48 0.22 1.90
C LEU A 28 -11.91 -0.69 2.98
N ALA A 29 -12.50 -0.73 4.19
CA ALA A 29 -12.03 -1.62 5.25
C ALA A 29 -12.02 -3.09 4.83
N ILE A 30 -13.04 -3.55 4.09
CA ILE A 30 -13.09 -4.91 3.53
C ILE A 30 -11.91 -5.14 2.56
N LYS A 31 -11.61 -4.17 1.69
CA LYS A 31 -10.46 -4.27 0.77
C LYS A 31 -9.14 -4.43 1.54
N PHE A 32 -8.92 -3.64 2.59
CA PHE A 32 -7.74 -3.74 3.45
C PHE A 32 -7.69 -5.10 4.19
N LEU A 33 -8.83 -5.62 4.68
CA LEU A 33 -8.90 -6.95 5.29
C LEU A 33 -8.52 -8.08 4.32
N VAL A 34 -8.93 -7.99 3.05
CA VAL A 34 -8.54 -8.97 2.02
C VAL A 34 -7.04 -8.92 1.73
N ALA A 35 -6.42 -7.75 1.85
CA ALA A 35 -4.97 -7.57 1.74
C ALA A 35 -4.20 -7.99 3.02
N ALA A 36 -4.89 -8.52 4.05
CA ALA A 36 -4.34 -8.80 5.39
C ALA A 36 -3.77 -7.56 6.11
N GLU A 37 -4.22 -6.37 5.73
CA GLU A 37 -3.85 -5.07 6.30
C GLU A 37 -4.85 -4.68 7.41
N TYR A 38 -4.73 -5.33 8.58
CA TYR A 38 -5.68 -5.20 9.68
C TYR A 38 -5.69 -3.82 10.35
N VAL A 39 -4.53 -3.16 10.42
CA VAL A 39 -4.39 -1.85 11.06
C VAL A 39 -4.96 -0.77 10.15
N GLY A 40 -4.68 -0.84 8.85
CA GLY A 40 -5.28 0.02 7.84
C GLY A 40 -6.80 -0.14 7.77
N ALA A 41 -7.30 -1.38 7.84
CA ALA A 41 -8.73 -1.65 7.91
C ALA A 41 -9.40 -1.00 9.14
N ALA A 42 -8.78 -1.10 10.32
CA ALA A 42 -9.30 -0.48 11.53
C ALA A 42 -9.27 1.06 11.44
N ALA A 43 -8.20 1.63 10.92
CA ALA A 43 -8.05 3.08 10.74
C ALA A 43 -9.12 3.63 9.79
N ILE A 44 -9.34 3.00 8.64
CA ILE A 44 -10.28 3.51 7.64
C ILE A 44 -11.74 3.37 8.09
N LEU A 45 -12.06 2.30 8.83
CA LEU A 45 -13.37 2.11 9.43
C LEU A 45 -13.64 3.18 10.51
N LEU A 46 -12.68 3.44 11.39
CA LEU A 46 -12.77 4.49 12.40
C LEU A 46 -12.97 5.87 11.75
N CYS A 47 -12.17 6.20 10.74
CA CYS A 47 -12.32 7.45 10.00
C CYS A 47 -13.68 7.55 9.28
N GLY A 48 -14.18 6.45 8.69
CA GLY A 48 -15.52 6.43 8.07
C GLY A 48 -16.65 6.70 9.07
N ILE A 49 -16.57 6.12 10.27
CA ILE A 49 -17.52 6.37 11.37
C ILE A 49 -17.45 7.83 11.81
N LEU A 50 -16.24 8.38 11.99
CA LEU A 50 -16.02 9.77 12.37
C LEU A 50 -16.54 10.74 11.30
N VAL A 51 -16.29 10.50 10.01
CA VAL A 51 -16.83 11.37 8.95
C VAL A 51 -18.36 11.32 8.92
N GLY A 52 -18.96 10.12 9.02
CA GLY A 52 -20.41 9.97 9.05
C GLY A 52 -21.05 10.70 10.24
N ALA A 53 -20.51 10.51 11.44
CA ALA A 53 -21.03 11.17 12.63
C ALA A 53 -20.82 12.70 12.61
N ALA A 54 -19.75 13.21 12.00
CA ALA A 54 -19.53 14.65 11.82
C ALA A 54 -20.55 15.28 10.86
N VAL A 55 -20.90 14.59 9.76
CA VAL A 55 -21.93 15.04 8.82
C VAL A 55 -23.32 15.06 9.48
N MET A 56 -23.60 14.07 10.32
CA MET A 56 -24.87 13.96 11.07
C MET A 56 -25.03 15.08 12.11
N LEU A 57 -24.06 15.23 13.02
CA LEU A 57 -24.11 16.21 14.10
C LEU A 57 -23.92 17.65 13.59
N GLY A 58 -23.18 17.81 12.50
CA GLY A 58 -22.82 19.11 11.94
C GLY A 58 -21.39 19.49 12.29
N PHE A 59 -20.64 19.96 11.29
CA PHE A 59 -19.21 20.25 11.37
C PHE A 59 -18.83 21.20 12.51
N ILE A 60 -19.64 22.22 12.80
CA ILE A 60 -19.33 23.25 13.79
C ILE A 60 -19.36 22.69 15.21
N ASP A 61 -20.32 21.81 15.50
CA ASP A 61 -20.46 21.20 16.83
C ASP A 61 -19.43 20.07 17.04
N SER A 62 -19.06 19.36 15.97
CA SER A 62 -17.96 18.40 16.01
C SER A 62 -16.62 19.06 16.36
N LEU A 63 -16.30 20.21 15.75
CA LEU A 63 -15.02 20.90 15.96
C LEU A 63 -14.82 21.46 17.38
N ARG A 64 -15.87 21.53 18.20
CA ARG A 64 -15.79 22.06 19.57
C ARG A 64 -15.64 20.99 20.64
N SER A 65 -15.80 19.71 20.28
CA SER A 65 -15.80 18.63 21.26
C SER A 65 -14.40 18.01 21.39
N PRO A 66 -13.87 17.87 22.61
CA PRO A 66 -12.57 17.21 22.83
C PRO A 66 -12.60 15.72 22.44
N TRP A 67 -13.78 15.09 22.41
CA TRP A 67 -13.93 13.71 21.95
C TRP A 67 -13.69 13.56 20.44
N TRP A 68 -14.04 14.59 19.67
CA TRP A 68 -13.79 14.61 18.23
C TRP A 68 -12.30 14.80 17.93
N ASP A 69 -11.61 15.66 18.67
CA ASP A 69 -10.15 15.82 18.58
C ASP A 69 -9.43 14.51 18.95
N ALA A 70 -9.85 13.85 20.03
CA ALA A 70 -9.28 12.55 20.43
C ALA A 70 -9.53 11.46 19.38
N GLY A 71 -10.73 11.41 18.80
CA GLY A 71 -11.06 10.48 17.71
C GLY A 71 -10.26 10.74 16.44
N ALA A 72 -10.11 12.01 16.06
CA ALA A 72 -9.28 12.41 14.92
C ALA A 72 -7.81 12.06 15.15
N ALA A 73 -7.26 12.37 16.33
CA ALA A 73 -5.90 12.01 16.70
C ALA A 73 -5.67 10.49 16.70
N LEU A 74 -6.64 9.70 17.18
CA LEU A 74 -6.58 8.25 17.13
C LEU A 74 -6.61 7.73 15.68
N CYS A 75 -7.48 8.28 14.83
CA CYS A 75 -7.50 7.87 13.43
C CYS A 75 -6.17 8.21 12.74
N THR A 76 -5.65 9.43 12.91
CA THR A 76 -4.35 9.83 12.36
C THR A 76 -3.22 8.94 12.89
N GLY A 77 -3.19 8.65 14.19
CA GLY A 77 -2.19 7.76 14.79
C GLY A 77 -2.24 6.36 14.18
N LEU A 78 -3.43 5.76 14.07
CA LEU A 78 -3.61 4.45 13.45
C LEU A 78 -3.24 4.45 11.97
N SER A 79 -3.56 5.51 11.22
CA SER A 79 -3.16 5.65 9.81
C SER A 79 -1.63 5.73 9.66
N ILE A 80 -0.94 6.46 10.54
CA ILE A 80 0.52 6.50 10.54
C ILE A 80 1.09 5.11 10.83
N VAL A 81 0.58 4.43 11.85
CA VAL A 81 1.01 3.06 12.19
C VAL A 81 0.75 2.10 11.02
N ALA A 82 -0.41 2.18 10.38
CA ALA A 82 -0.73 1.37 9.20
C ALA A 82 0.31 1.58 8.08
N VAL A 83 0.66 2.83 7.76
CA VAL A 83 1.72 3.13 6.78
C VAL A 83 3.06 2.48 7.17
N PHE A 84 3.43 2.46 8.45
CA PHE A 84 4.69 1.84 8.87
C PHE A 84 4.67 0.32 8.94
N PHE A 85 3.52 -0.33 9.14
CA PHE A 85 3.44 -1.79 9.29
C PHE A 85 3.00 -2.51 8.00
N GLU A 86 2.28 -1.82 7.13
CA GLU A 86 1.62 -2.42 5.96
C GLU A 86 2.27 -1.97 4.64
N THR A 87 3.23 -1.04 4.68
CA THR A 87 3.99 -0.70 3.46
C THR A 87 4.96 -1.82 3.08
N PRO A 88 5.16 -2.05 1.77
CA PRO A 88 6.20 -2.93 1.25
C PRO A 88 7.60 -2.67 1.82
N GLY A 89 7.89 -1.42 2.20
CA GLY A 89 9.15 -1.02 2.82
C GLY A 89 9.34 -1.50 4.27
N ALA A 90 8.30 -2.05 4.89
CA ALA A 90 8.35 -2.63 6.23
C ALA A 90 8.35 -4.17 6.23
N ASP A 91 8.10 -4.79 5.07
CA ASP A 91 8.26 -6.24 4.91
C ASP A 91 9.75 -6.58 4.83
N ILE A 92 10.32 -6.84 6.01
CA ILE A 92 11.73 -7.20 6.17
C ILE A 92 12.08 -8.44 5.34
N GLU A 93 11.16 -9.39 5.21
CA GLU A 93 11.41 -10.63 4.48
C GLU A 93 11.45 -10.37 2.97
N ARG A 94 10.52 -9.57 2.46
CA ARG A 94 10.57 -9.08 1.07
C ARG A 94 11.89 -8.34 0.78
N GLN A 95 12.33 -7.47 1.68
CA GLN A 95 13.58 -6.74 1.50
C GLN A 95 14.81 -7.65 1.46
N LYS A 96 14.88 -8.65 2.35
CA LYS A 96 15.95 -9.67 2.31
C LYS A 96 15.94 -10.43 0.99
N VAL A 97 14.78 -10.91 0.57
CA VAL A 97 14.62 -11.63 -0.71
C VAL A 97 15.08 -10.75 -1.88
N GLN A 98 14.66 -9.49 -1.94
CA GLN A 98 15.08 -8.56 -2.99
C GLN A 98 16.59 -8.30 -2.97
N LEU A 99 17.19 -8.17 -1.78
CA LEU A 99 18.63 -7.98 -1.62
C LEU A 99 19.42 -9.21 -2.08
N GLU A 100 18.95 -10.41 -1.78
CA GLU A 100 19.56 -11.66 -2.23
C GLU A 100 19.42 -11.85 -3.75
N ILE A 101 18.26 -11.54 -4.31
CA ILE A 101 18.05 -11.54 -5.77
C ILE A 101 19.00 -10.54 -6.42
N TRP A 102 19.15 -9.35 -5.85
CA TRP A 102 20.09 -8.35 -6.32
C TRP A 102 21.55 -8.87 -6.28
N HIS A 103 21.96 -9.46 -5.16
CA HIS A 103 23.31 -10.02 -5.01
C HIS A 103 23.55 -11.15 -6.03
N GLN A 104 22.57 -12.02 -6.24
CA GLN A 104 22.71 -13.14 -7.16
C GLN A 104 22.70 -12.70 -8.63
N THR A 105 21.87 -11.72 -8.99
CA THR A 105 21.88 -11.12 -10.34
C THR A 105 23.18 -10.37 -10.61
N MET A 106 23.76 -9.70 -9.61
CA MET A 106 25.09 -9.10 -9.69
C MET A 106 26.15 -10.18 -10.01
N ASN A 107 26.13 -11.31 -9.30
CA ASN A 107 27.06 -12.42 -9.56
C ASN A 107 26.96 -12.96 -10.98
N ILE A 108 25.74 -13.02 -11.53
CA ILE A 108 25.47 -13.50 -12.88
C ILE A 108 25.92 -12.48 -13.94
N GLU A 109 25.59 -11.19 -13.80
CA GLU A 109 25.94 -10.14 -14.77
C GLU A 109 27.45 -9.89 -14.84
N PHE A 110 28.13 -9.86 -13.69
CA PHE A 110 29.57 -9.61 -13.63
C PHE A 110 30.42 -10.87 -13.72
N GLY A 111 29.80 -12.06 -13.75
CA GLY A 111 30.48 -13.34 -13.93
C GLY A 111 31.50 -13.67 -12.84
N LEU A 112 31.27 -13.19 -11.62
CA LEU A 112 32.19 -13.34 -10.47
C LEU A 112 32.54 -14.80 -10.15
N PHE A 113 31.69 -15.75 -10.56
CA PHE A 113 31.89 -17.19 -10.37
C PHE A 113 31.87 -18.00 -11.69
N GLY A 114 32.11 -17.32 -12.82
CA GLY A 114 32.08 -17.91 -14.17
C GLY A 114 31.03 -17.25 -15.05
N GLN A 115 31.24 -17.28 -16.38
CA GLN A 115 30.29 -16.73 -17.33
C GLN A 115 29.05 -17.62 -17.42
N PHE A 116 28.00 -17.24 -16.70
CA PHE A 116 26.70 -17.85 -16.86
C PHE A 116 26.10 -17.43 -18.21
N LYS A 117 25.84 -18.40 -19.09
CA LYS A 117 25.17 -18.17 -20.38
C LYS A 117 23.69 -18.59 -20.27
N GLY A 118 22.85 -17.64 -19.86
CA GLY A 118 21.40 -17.80 -19.85
C GLY A 118 20.78 -17.60 -21.25
N SER A 119 19.48 -17.89 -21.35
CA SER A 119 18.67 -17.52 -22.53
C SER A 119 18.65 -15.99 -22.71
N PRO A 120 18.36 -15.46 -23.92
CA PRO A 120 18.23 -14.02 -24.14
C PRO A 120 17.18 -13.37 -23.21
N ALA A 121 16.08 -14.08 -22.93
CA ALA A 121 15.05 -13.66 -22.00
C ALA A 121 15.59 -13.55 -20.57
N PHE A 122 16.30 -14.59 -20.10
CA PHE A 122 16.95 -14.60 -18.80
C PHE A 122 17.93 -13.43 -18.64
N ASN A 123 18.83 -13.22 -19.61
CA ASN A 123 19.85 -12.17 -19.51
C ASN A 123 19.23 -10.77 -19.52
N THR A 124 18.12 -10.58 -20.25
CA THR A 124 17.39 -9.31 -20.25
C THR A 124 16.68 -9.06 -18.92
N ALA A 125 16.10 -10.11 -18.33
CA ALA A 125 15.49 -10.06 -17.01
C ALA A 125 16.53 -9.81 -15.91
N ALA A 126 17.71 -10.44 -15.99
CA ALA A 126 18.80 -10.26 -15.03
C ALA A 126 19.34 -8.82 -14.99
N ARG A 127 19.60 -8.22 -16.16
CA ARG A 127 20.00 -6.79 -16.23
C ARG A 127 18.94 -5.85 -15.65
N SER A 128 17.68 -6.12 -15.95
CA SER A 128 16.58 -5.33 -15.43
C SER A 128 16.45 -5.52 -13.92
N ALA A 129 16.54 -6.76 -13.43
CA ALA A 129 16.43 -7.11 -12.03
C ALA A 129 17.55 -6.47 -11.21
N PHE A 130 18.78 -6.48 -11.69
CA PHE A 130 19.89 -5.81 -11.02
C PHE A 130 19.59 -4.33 -10.73
N ARG A 131 19.01 -3.61 -11.70
CA ARG A 131 18.65 -2.19 -11.52
C ARG A 131 17.41 -2.02 -10.67
N THR A 132 16.35 -2.76 -10.98
CA THR A 132 15.07 -2.65 -10.31
C THR A 132 15.16 -3.06 -8.85
N CYS A 133 15.77 -4.20 -8.52
CA CYS A 133 15.91 -4.67 -7.14
C CYS A 133 16.77 -3.72 -6.28
N ALA A 134 17.79 -3.08 -6.86
CA ALA A 134 18.60 -2.09 -6.16
C ALA A 134 17.83 -0.81 -5.83
N LEU A 135 16.99 -0.35 -6.76
CA LEU A 135 16.26 0.92 -6.63
C LEU A 135 14.93 0.75 -5.89
N GLN A 136 14.28 -0.40 -6.00
CA GLN A 136 12.93 -0.62 -5.49
C GLN A 136 12.81 -0.43 -3.98
N GLY A 137 13.83 -0.82 -3.20
CA GLY A 137 13.83 -0.54 -1.76
C GLY A 137 13.86 0.97 -1.45
N THR A 138 14.60 1.75 -2.25
CA THR A 138 14.66 3.21 -2.11
C THR A 138 13.36 3.86 -2.59
N ASP A 139 12.79 3.39 -3.69
CA ASP A 139 11.52 3.87 -4.23
C ASP A 139 10.36 3.57 -3.26
N ASP A 140 10.32 2.37 -2.67
CA ASP A 140 9.31 1.97 -1.67
C ASP A 140 9.41 2.85 -0.40
N MET A 141 10.63 3.16 0.07
CA MET A 141 10.84 4.09 1.21
C MET A 141 10.50 5.54 0.85
N MET A 142 10.84 5.99 -0.35
CA MET A 142 10.52 7.33 -0.82
C MET A 142 9.01 7.50 -0.98
N ALA A 143 8.32 6.50 -1.53
CA ALA A 143 6.85 6.47 -1.61
C ALA A 143 6.21 6.54 -0.23
N THR A 144 6.75 5.80 0.75
CA THR A 144 6.30 5.84 2.15
C THR A 144 6.50 7.24 2.76
N THR A 145 7.65 7.85 2.52
CA THR A 145 7.98 9.20 3.02
C THR A 145 7.07 10.26 2.39
N VAL A 146 6.86 10.19 1.07
CA VAL A 146 5.95 11.09 0.35
C VAL A 146 4.51 10.91 0.84
N ALA A 147 4.06 9.68 1.09
CA ALA A 147 2.74 9.44 1.66
C ALA A 147 2.59 10.03 3.07
N ALA A 148 3.62 9.88 3.92
CA ALA A 148 3.65 10.48 5.25
C ALA A 148 3.68 12.02 5.18
N GLU A 149 4.47 12.60 4.27
CA GLU A 149 4.56 14.03 4.07
C GLU A 149 3.26 14.62 3.54
N LYS A 150 2.60 13.96 2.58
CA LYS A 150 1.27 14.35 2.10
C LYS A 150 0.25 14.35 3.24
N ALA A 151 0.26 13.31 4.08
CA ALA A 151 -0.60 13.23 5.25
C ALA A 151 -0.38 14.40 6.25
N ILE A 152 0.86 14.89 6.37
CA ILE A 152 1.22 16.01 7.27
C ILE A 152 0.90 17.37 6.63
N GLN A 153 1.30 17.60 5.37
CA GLN A 153 1.27 18.93 4.75
C GLN A 153 -0.01 19.25 3.99
N LEU A 154 -0.58 18.28 3.25
CA LEU A 154 -1.74 18.56 2.41
C LEU A 154 -3.04 18.51 3.22
N GLY A 155 -3.02 17.85 4.39
CA GLY A 155 -4.20 17.55 5.17
C GLY A 155 -4.91 16.27 4.69
N PRO A 156 -5.91 15.79 5.45
CA PRO A 156 -6.50 14.48 5.23
C PRO A 156 -7.33 14.37 3.95
N THR A 157 -8.02 15.44 3.52
CA THR A 157 -8.92 15.41 2.36
C THR A 157 -8.18 15.36 1.01
N SER A 158 -7.12 16.13 0.86
CA SER A 158 -6.25 16.17 -0.32
C SER A 158 -5.40 14.91 -0.44
N SER A 159 -4.90 14.38 0.68
CA SER A 159 -4.20 13.09 0.72
C SER A 159 -5.10 11.93 0.30
N LEU A 160 -6.38 11.96 0.70
CA LEU A 160 -7.37 10.96 0.29
C LEU A 160 -7.64 11.00 -1.22
N VAL A 161 -7.77 12.20 -1.79
CA VAL A 161 -7.99 12.38 -3.24
C VAL A 161 -6.78 11.90 -4.03
N ASP A 162 -5.58 12.27 -3.60
CA ASP A 162 -4.34 11.86 -4.26
C ASP A 162 -4.12 10.34 -4.19
N ALA A 163 -4.32 9.73 -3.02
CA ALA A 163 -4.28 8.28 -2.86
C ALA A 163 -5.36 7.57 -3.70
N SER A 164 -6.55 8.16 -3.81
CA SER A 164 -7.63 7.62 -4.65
C SER A 164 -7.25 7.64 -6.13
N VAL A 165 -6.70 8.75 -6.61
CA VAL A 165 -6.21 8.88 -8.00
C VAL A 165 -5.10 7.87 -8.26
N GLN A 166 -4.13 7.74 -7.35
CA GLN A 166 -3.02 6.81 -7.49
C GLN A 166 -3.46 5.34 -7.46
N SER A 167 -4.52 5.02 -6.71
CA SER A 167 -5.12 3.68 -6.67
C SER A 167 -5.89 3.30 -7.94
N VAL A 168 -6.28 4.30 -8.75
CA VAL A 168 -7.02 4.11 -10.01
C VAL A 168 -6.08 4.17 -11.21
N SER A 169 -5.03 4.99 -11.15
CA SER A 169 -4.04 5.19 -12.23
C SER A 169 -3.00 4.08 -12.31
N THR A 170 -3.40 2.82 -12.18
CA THR A 170 -2.52 1.64 -12.07
C THR A 170 -1.77 1.31 -13.38
N ASP A 171 -1.04 2.26 -13.95
CA ASP A 171 0.06 1.96 -14.85
C ASP A 171 1.27 1.57 -14.00
N LYS A 172 1.31 0.30 -13.57
CA LYS A 172 2.56 -0.36 -13.18
C LYS A 172 3.40 -0.55 -14.46
N SER A 173 3.92 0.56 -15.02
CA SER A 173 4.64 0.51 -16.29
C SER A 173 6.05 -0.10 -16.16
N SER A 174 6.56 -0.33 -14.95
CA SER A 174 7.83 -1.02 -14.73
C SER A 174 7.62 -2.36 -14.01
N PRO A 175 8.17 -3.48 -14.53
CA PRO A 175 8.12 -4.76 -13.82
C PRO A 175 8.88 -4.64 -12.49
N ASP A 176 8.26 -5.11 -11.41
CA ASP A 176 8.85 -5.16 -10.06
C ASP A 176 9.96 -6.24 -9.98
N CYS A 177 10.87 -6.10 -9.01
CA CYS A 177 11.98 -7.03 -8.79
C CYS A 177 11.52 -8.49 -8.73
N LEU A 178 10.38 -8.75 -8.07
CA LEU A 178 9.83 -10.09 -7.89
C LEU A 178 9.25 -10.67 -9.19
N SER A 179 8.60 -9.87 -10.04
CA SER A 179 8.18 -10.36 -11.37
C SER A 179 9.37 -10.68 -12.27
N LEU A 180 10.44 -9.88 -12.21
CA LEU A 180 11.68 -10.18 -12.94
C LEU A 180 12.35 -11.45 -12.42
N PHE A 181 12.36 -11.64 -11.10
CA PHE A 181 12.83 -12.89 -10.50
C PHE A 181 12.01 -14.10 -10.92
N LYS A 182 10.67 -13.98 -10.97
CA LYS A 182 9.79 -15.05 -11.45
C LYS A 182 10.14 -15.47 -12.89
N VAL A 183 10.46 -14.52 -13.76
CA VAL A 183 10.93 -14.81 -15.13
C VAL A 183 12.28 -15.53 -15.11
N MET A 184 13.25 -15.02 -14.34
CA MET A 184 14.58 -15.64 -14.24
C MET A 184 14.52 -17.06 -13.67
N TYR A 185 13.73 -17.27 -12.62
CA TYR A 185 13.56 -18.56 -11.96
C TYR A 185 12.90 -19.60 -12.86
N ARG A 186 11.88 -19.19 -13.63
CA ARG A 186 11.20 -20.06 -14.61
C ARG A 186 12.13 -20.51 -15.72
N GLU A 187 13.00 -19.62 -16.19
CA GLU A 187 13.96 -19.90 -17.26
C GLU A 187 15.14 -20.76 -16.77
N ASN A 188 15.69 -20.45 -15.60
CA ASN A 188 16.74 -21.25 -14.99
C ASN A 188 16.73 -21.12 -13.46
N PRO A 189 16.23 -22.13 -12.73
CA PRO A 189 16.12 -22.08 -11.27
C PRO A 189 17.45 -22.36 -10.55
N SER A 190 18.42 -23.01 -11.21
CA SER A 190 19.66 -23.49 -10.59
C SER A 190 20.44 -22.40 -9.82
N PRO A 191 20.65 -21.19 -10.39
CA PRO A 191 21.35 -20.10 -9.69
C PRO A 191 20.63 -19.59 -8.44
N PHE A 192 19.34 -19.88 -8.26
CA PHE A 192 18.53 -19.32 -7.18
C PHE A 192 18.16 -20.36 -6.11
N SER A 193 18.79 -21.53 -6.15
CA SER A 193 18.53 -22.62 -5.19
C SER A 193 18.69 -22.19 -3.73
N THR A 194 19.71 -21.38 -3.40
CA THR A 194 19.90 -20.82 -2.05
C THR A 194 18.70 -19.98 -1.62
N ILE A 195 18.31 -19.00 -2.44
CA ILE A 195 17.19 -18.09 -2.16
C ILE A 195 15.89 -18.88 -1.95
N VAL A 196 15.64 -19.90 -2.79
CA VAL A 196 14.44 -20.74 -2.66
C VAL A 196 14.52 -21.66 -1.45
N SER A 197 15.70 -22.13 -1.06
CA SER A 197 15.85 -22.94 0.14
C SER A 197 15.63 -22.15 1.43
N GLU A 198 16.04 -20.88 1.45
CA GLU A 198 15.92 -20.01 2.62
C GLU A 198 14.54 -19.34 2.71
N HIS A 199 13.98 -18.89 1.59
CA HIS A 199 12.75 -18.09 1.54
C HIS A 199 11.57 -18.76 0.81
N GLY A 200 11.68 -20.05 0.48
CA GLY A 200 10.71 -20.73 -0.40
C GLY A 200 9.27 -20.71 0.10
N GLN A 201 9.03 -20.70 1.42
CA GLN A 201 7.67 -20.59 1.96
C GLN A 201 7.06 -19.21 1.67
N TRP A 202 7.81 -18.13 1.92
CA TRP A 202 7.37 -16.77 1.66
C TRP A 202 7.14 -16.55 0.16
N LEU A 203 8.06 -17.04 -0.69
CA LEU A 203 7.96 -16.94 -2.15
C LEU A 203 6.71 -17.63 -2.71
N ARG A 204 6.30 -18.78 -2.16
CA ARG A 204 5.06 -19.48 -2.55
C ARG A 204 3.81 -18.76 -2.05
N GLN A 205 3.83 -18.25 -0.82
CA GLN A 205 2.71 -17.47 -0.27
C GLN A 205 2.39 -16.22 -1.09
N HIS A 206 3.41 -15.64 -1.74
CA HIS A 206 3.29 -14.45 -2.59
C HIS A 206 3.28 -14.78 -4.09
N GLU A 207 3.02 -16.04 -4.46
CA GLU A 207 2.89 -16.51 -5.86
C GLU A 207 4.09 -16.15 -6.77
N VAL A 208 5.27 -16.00 -6.19
CA VAL A 208 6.51 -15.69 -6.91
C VAL A 208 7.06 -16.95 -7.58
N ILE A 209 6.93 -18.09 -6.91
CA ILE A 209 7.28 -19.42 -7.41
C ILE A 209 6.13 -20.39 -7.19
N GLU A 210 6.02 -21.41 -8.06
CA GLU A 210 5.06 -22.53 -7.94
C GLU A 210 5.54 -23.60 -6.94
#